data_AF-W1WLG2-F1
#
_entry.id   AF-W1WLG2-F1
#
_cell.length_a   1.000
_cell.length_b   1.000
_cell.length_c   1.000
_cell.angle_alpha   90.00
_cell.angle_beta   90.00
_cell.angle_gamma   90.00
#
_symmetry.space_group_name_H-M   'P 1'
#
loop_
_entity.id
_entity.type
_entity.pdbx_description
1 polymer ?
#
loop_
_entity_poly.entity_id
_entity_poly.type
_entity_poly.pdbx_seq_one_letter_code
_entity_poly.pdbx_strand_id
1 'polypeptide(L)'
;FGDASWTNKERLSDELLATLLNHFNKVNLGVSSVRDDDMGRAYEYLIKRFADKANKKAGEFYTPRTIVRLMVNILDPKAGESVYDPACGTGGMLLETIHHVKENGGDPRLLKIKGQEKNLTTEAIARMNLFLHGQEDFDIVRGDTLREPKFLKSDRLETFDCVVANPPFSLKE
;
A
#
# COMPACT_ATOMS: atom_id res chain seq x y z
N PHE A 1 -9.51 -0.02 -11.23
CA PHE A 1 -9.71 -1.05 -10.18
C PHE A 1 -10.77 -0.52 -9.22
N GLY A 2 -12.03 -0.95 -9.11
CA GLY A 2 -12.90 -1.83 -9.86
C GLY A 2 -14.17 -2.03 -9.00
N ASP A 3 -15.32 -1.45 -9.36
CA ASP A 3 -16.62 -1.57 -8.63
C ASP A 3 -17.24 -2.98 -8.70
N ALA A 4 -16.44 -4.02 -8.93
CA ALA A 4 -16.95 -5.37 -9.07
C ALA A 4 -17.05 -6.02 -7.68
N SER A 5 -18.29 -6.29 -7.25
CA SER A 5 -18.55 -7.12 -6.08
C SER A 5 -17.85 -8.47 -6.24
N TRP A 6 -17.15 -8.93 -5.20
CA TRP A 6 -16.53 -10.26 -5.12
C TRP A 6 -17.53 -11.41 -5.32
N THR A 7 -18.84 -11.12 -5.25
CA THR A 7 -19.94 -12.05 -5.53
C THR A 7 -20.32 -12.14 -7.00
N ASN A 8 -19.67 -11.39 -7.90
CA ASN A 8 -19.97 -11.45 -9.33
C ASN A 8 -19.44 -12.74 -9.96
N LYS A 9 -20.31 -13.76 -10.01
CA LYS A 9 -20.03 -15.09 -10.56
C LYS A 9 -19.72 -15.10 -12.05
N GLU A 10 -20.09 -14.07 -12.82
CA GLU A 10 -19.73 -13.95 -14.24
C GLU A 10 -18.26 -13.59 -14.42
N ARG A 11 -17.68 -12.83 -13.48
CA ARG A 11 -16.25 -12.46 -13.51
C ARG A 11 -15.39 -13.43 -12.70
N LEU A 12 -15.93 -13.98 -11.63
CA LEU A 12 -15.28 -14.90 -10.70
C LEU A 12 -16.17 -16.14 -10.51
N SER A 13 -16.20 -17.04 -11.50
CA SER A 13 -16.96 -18.28 -11.38
C SER A 13 -16.35 -19.21 -10.32
N ASP A 14 -17.16 -20.12 -9.78
CA ASP A 14 -16.69 -21.09 -8.79
C ASP A 14 -15.61 -22.00 -9.35
N GLU A 15 -15.68 -22.36 -10.63
CA GLU A 15 -14.64 -23.15 -11.29
C GLU A 15 -13.32 -22.37 -11.38
N LEU A 16 -13.38 -21.07 -11.67
CA LEU A 16 -12.20 -20.22 -11.74
C LEU A 16 -11.56 -20.06 -10.36
N LEU A 17 -12.37 -19.79 -9.32
CA LEU A 17 -11.90 -19.68 -7.95
C LEU A 17 -11.31 -21.00 -7.45
N ALA A 18 -11.98 -22.13 -7.69
CA ALA A 18 -11.47 -23.45 -7.35
C ALA A 18 -10.15 -23.76 -8.07
N THR A 19 -10.04 -23.41 -9.35
CA THR A 19 -8.81 -23.58 -10.13
C THR A 19 -7.66 -22.76 -9.54
N LEU A 20 -7.93 -21.51 -9.17
CA LEU A 20 -6.94 -20.62 -8.54
C LEU A 20 -6.48 -21.17 -7.19
N LEU A 21 -7.41 -21.55 -6.32
CA LEU A 21 -7.11 -22.13 -5.01
C LEU A 21 -6.31 -23.43 -5.14
N ASN A 22 -6.73 -24.33 -6.04
CA ASN A 22 -6.01 -25.58 -6.30
C ASN A 22 -4.62 -25.36 -6.89
N HIS A 23 -4.41 -24.27 -7.63
CA HIS A 23 -3.07 -23.92 -8.12
C HIS A 23 -2.16 -23.50 -6.96
N PHE A 24 -2.63 -22.60 -6.09
CA PHE A 24 -1.85 -22.16 -4.92
C PHE A 24 -1.63 -23.29 -3.90
N ASN A 25 -2.59 -24.20 -3.73
CA ASN A 25 -2.46 -25.35 -2.82
C ASN A 25 -1.34 -26.33 -3.21
N LYS A 26 -0.82 -26.27 -4.45
CA LYS A 26 0.32 -27.09 -4.88
C LYS A 26 1.66 -26.59 -4.31
N VAL A 27 1.69 -25.37 -3.78
CA VAL A 27 2.90 -24.73 -3.25
C VAL A 27 2.67 -24.42 -1.78
N ASN A 28 3.61 -24.81 -0.92
CA ASN A 28 3.55 -24.45 0.48
C ASN A 28 4.02 -22.99 0.66
N LEU A 29 3.05 -22.07 0.77
CA LEU A 29 3.28 -20.64 0.99
C LEU A 29 3.15 -20.25 2.48
N GLY A 30 3.19 -21.21 3.39
CA GLY A 30 3.16 -20.94 4.83
C GLY A 30 4.41 -20.18 5.28
N VAL A 31 4.27 -19.43 6.38
CA VAL A 31 5.35 -18.63 7.00
C VAL A 31 6.59 -19.45 7.33
N SER A 32 6.43 -20.75 7.63
CA SER A 32 7.54 -21.69 7.85
C SER A 32 8.30 -22.08 6.59
N SER A 33 7.73 -21.86 5.42
CA SER A 33 8.21 -22.37 4.13
C SER A 33 8.66 -21.27 3.18
N VAL A 34 8.22 -20.04 3.39
CA VAL A 34 8.60 -18.88 2.60
C VAL A 34 9.01 -17.76 3.55
N ARG A 35 10.15 -17.12 3.28
CA ARG A 35 10.57 -15.95 4.06
C ARG A 35 9.60 -14.81 3.81
N ASP A 36 9.31 -14.01 4.83
CA ASP A 36 8.40 -12.86 4.72
C ASP A 36 8.82 -11.91 3.57
N ASP A 37 10.12 -11.66 3.44
CA ASP A 37 10.71 -10.87 2.35
C ASP A 37 10.38 -11.40 0.95
N ASP A 38 10.20 -12.71 0.77
CA ASP A 38 9.89 -13.32 -0.54
C ASP A 38 8.42 -13.11 -0.92
N MET A 39 7.51 -13.25 0.05
CA MET A 39 6.08 -13.03 -0.16
C MET A 39 5.79 -11.56 -0.46
N GLY A 40 6.39 -10.63 0.29
CA GLY A 40 6.30 -9.20 0.02
C GLY A 40 6.78 -8.84 -1.38
N ARG A 41 7.98 -9.31 -1.78
CA ARG A 41 8.53 -9.07 -3.13
C ARG A 41 7.66 -9.65 -4.24
N ALA A 42 7.12 -10.85 -4.06
CA ALA A 42 6.19 -11.45 -5.03
C ALA A 42 4.90 -10.62 -5.17
N TYR A 43 4.37 -10.13 -4.04
CA TYR A 43 3.18 -9.29 -4.03
C TYR A 43 3.43 -7.95 -4.75
N GLU A 44 4.53 -7.27 -4.47
CA GLU A 44 4.86 -6.03 -5.17
C GLU A 44 5.10 -6.25 -6.67
N TYR A 45 5.71 -7.38 -7.06
CA TYR A 45 5.87 -7.75 -8.47
C TYR A 45 4.51 -7.85 -9.18
N LEU A 46 3.52 -8.47 -8.53
CA LEU A 46 2.16 -8.56 -9.06
C LEU A 46 1.50 -7.18 -9.18
N ILE A 47 1.58 -6.33 -8.14
CA ILE A 47 1.07 -4.95 -8.18
C ILE A 47 1.65 -4.21 -9.39
N LYS A 48 2.98 -4.24 -9.54
CA LYS A 48 3.66 -3.59 -10.67
C LYS A 48 3.16 -4.14 -12.02
N ARG A 49 3.10 -5.47 -12.17
CA ARG A 49 2.64 -6.10 -13.42
C ARG A 49 1.20 -5.74 -13.76
N PHE A 50 0.32 -5.60 -12.77
CA PHE A 50 -1.06 -5.17 -12.98
C PHE A 50 -1.13 -3.69 -13.36
N ALA A 51 -0.31 -2.83 -12.77
CA ALA A 51 -0.21 -1.41 -13.14
C ALA A 51 0.26 -1.26 -14.60
N ASP A 52 1.34 -1.95 -14.98
CA ASP A 52 1.91 -1.92 -16.34
C ASP A 52 0.91 -2.41 -17.40
N LYS A 53 0.18 -3.50 -17.11
CA LYS A 53 -0.85 -4.03 -18.03
C LYS A 53 -2.08 -3.12 -18.16
N ALA A 54 -2.37 -2.27 -17.17
CA ALA A 54 -3.55 -1.42 -17.20
C ALA A 54 -3.46 -0.29 -18.24
N ASN A 55 -2.24 0.00 -18.75
CA ASN A 55 -1.80 0.76 -19.95
C ASN A 55 -2.61 1.95 -20.53
N LYS A 56 -3.70 2.41 -19.91
CA LYS A 56 -4.49 3.58 -20.35
C LYS A 56 -4.69 4.64 -19.27
N LYS A 57 -4.29 4.39 -18.01
CA LYS A 57 -4.40 5.32 -16.86
C LYS A 57 -3.28 5.18 -15.80
N ALA A 58 -2.15 4.55 -16.13
CA ALA A 58 -1.16 4.12 -15.14
C ALA A 58 -0.49 5.27 -14.35
N GLY A 59 -0.36 6.46 -14.96
CA GLY A 59 0.14 7.66 -14.27
C GLY A 59 -0.76 8.17 -13.14
N GLU A 60 -2.04 7.74 -13.08
CA GLU A 60 -2.99 8.15 -12.05
C GLU A 60 -2.91 7.30 -10.77
N PHE A 61 -2.23 6.13 -10.77
CA PHE A 61 -2.34 5.17 -9.66
C PHE A 61 -1.02 4.55 -9.16
N TYR A 62 0.09 4.76 -9.85
CA TYR A 62 1.38 4.17 -9.45
C TYR A 62 2.55 5.13 -9.64
N THR A 63 3.19 5.49 -8.54
CA THR A 63 4.43 6.27 -8.56
C THR A 63 5.60 5.34 -8.91
N PRO A 64 6.43 5.65 -9.93
CA PRO A 64 7.63 4.87 -10.22
C PRO A 64 8.56 4.77 -9.00
N ARG A 65 9.10 3.58 -8.72
CA ARG A 65 9.93 3.34 -7.51
C ARG A 65 11.14 4.26 -7.38
N THR A 66 11.74 4.66 -8.50
CA THR A 66 12.88 5.59 -8.50
C THR A 66 12.50 6.97 -7.96
N ILE A 67 11.28 7.43 -8.24
CA ILE A 67 10.74 8.68 -7.71
C ILE A 67 10.39 8.53 -6.23
N VAL A 68 9.74 7.42 -5.87
CA VAL A 68 9.43 7.11 -4.46
C VAL A 68 10.69 7.12 -3.60
N ARG A 69 11.73 6.38 -4.02
CA ARG A 69 13.01 6.31 -3.30
C ARG A 69 13.71 7.66 -3.22
N LEU A 70 13.67 8.46 -4.28
CA LEU A 70 14.20 9.82 -4.26
C LEU A 70 13.48 10.68 -3.20
N MET A 71 12.15 10.66 -3.18
CA MET A 71 11.35 11.44 -2.22
C MET A 71 11.62 11.02 -0.78
N VAL A 72 11.67 9.71 -0.51
CA VAL A 72 11.96 9.17 0.83
C VAL A 72 13.39 9.52 1.27
N ASN A 73 14.37 9.43 0.37
CA ASN A 73 15.76 9.82 0.67
C ASN A 73 15.89 11.31 1.02
N ILE A 74 15.10 12.19 0.38
CA ILE A 74 15.09 13.63 0.68
C ILE A 74 14.42 13.88 2.04
N LEU A 75 13.32 13.18 2.33
CA LEU A 75 12.59 13.32 3.59
C LEU A 75 13.39 12.77 4.78
N ASP A 76 14.17 11.72 4.55
CA ASP A 76 15.04 11.05 5.51
C ASP A 76 14.37 10.67 6.85
N PRO A 77 13.24 9.94 6.83
CA PRO A 77 12.48 9.60 8.03
C PRO A 77 13.30 8.72 8.99
N LYS A 78 13.06 8.88 10.29
CA LYS A 78 13.77 8.18 11.37
C LYS A 78 12.85 7.25 12.15
N ALA A 79 13.45 6.23 12.76
CA ALA A 79 12.74 5.37 13.70
C ALA A 79 12.13 6.19 14.85
N GLY A 80 10.87 5.93 15.20
CA GLY A 80 10.13 6.67 16.23
C GLY A 80 9.27 7.82 15.68
N GLU A 81 9.49 8.24 14.44
CA GLU A 81 8.71 9.30 13.80
C GLU A 81 7.36 8.78 13.29
N SER A 82 6.43 9.72 13.19
CA SER A 82 5.13 9.53 12.57
C SER A 82 5.17 9.95 11.10
N VAL A 83 4.74 9.06 10.22
CA VAL A 83 4.77 9.24 8.77
C VAL A 83 3.36 9.09 8.20
N TYR A 84 2.94 10.04 7.39
CA TYR A 84 1.60 10.06 6.81
C TYR A 84 1.62 10.20 5.28
N ASP A 85 0.82 9.36 4.60
CA ASP A 85 0.48 9.53 3.18
C ASP A 85 -1.03 9.76 2.99
N PRO A 86 -1.48 11.01 2.72
CA PRO A 86 -2.89 11.35 2.51
C PRO A 86 -3.53 10.80 1.23
N ALA A 87 -2.76 10.19 0.34
CA ALA A 87 -3.24 9.59 -0.90
C ALA A 87 -2.43 8.31 -1.18
N CYS A 88 -2.45 7.38 -0.21
CA CYS A 88 -1.43 6.36 -0.09
C CYS A 88 -1.40 5.32 -1.22
N GLY A 89 -2.43 5.28 -2.06
CA GLY A 89 -2.50 4.33 -3.16
C GLY A 89 -2.29 2.91 -2.64
N THR A 90 -1.38 2.16 -3.28
CA THR A 90 -1.03 0.79 -2.87
C THR A 90 -0.02 0.72 -1.72
N GLY A 91 0.24 1.83 -1.04
CA GLY A 91 1.16 1.93 0.11
C GLY A 91 2.64 2.02 -0.26
N GLY A 92 2.98 2.27 -1.54
CA GLY A 92 4.37 2.24 -2.02
C GLY A 92 5.30 3.26 -1.34
N MET A 93 4.83 4.49 -1.08
CA MET A 93 5.61 5.51 -0.36
C MET A 93 5.89 5.10 1.09
N LEU A 94 4.86 4.60 1.76
CA LEU A 94 4.95 4.15 3.15
C LEU A 94 5.90 2.94 3.26
N LEU A 95 5.79 1.98 2.35
CA LEU A 95 6.67 0.83 2.29
C LEU A 95 8.14 1.21 2.06
N GLU A 96 8.41 2.15 1.15
CA GLU A 96 9.77 2.64 0.94
C GLU A 96 10.30 3.38 2.19
N THR A 97 9.45 4.10 2.92
CA THR A 97 9.82 4.73 4.19
C THR A 97 10.29 3.69 5.22
N ILE A 98 9.57 2.58 5.32
CA ILE A 98 9.94 1.44 6.18
C ILE A 98 11.29 0.85 5.75
N HIS A 99 11.49 0.64 4.44
CA HIS A 99 12.76 0.15 3.91
C HIS A 99 13.90 1.11 4.19
N HIS A 100 13.71 2.41 3.99
CA HIS A 100 14.72 3.45 4.25
C HIS A 100 15.20 3.42 5.70
N VAL A 101 14.29 3.37 6.67
CA VAL A 101 14.67 3.29 8.09
C VAL A 101 15.46 2.02 8.38
N LYS A 102 15.01 0.87 7.86
CA LYS A 102 15.69 -0.41 8.02
C LYS A 102 17.10 -0.41 7.39
N GLU A 103 17.23 0.11 6.17
CA GLU A 103 18.51 0.20 5.43
C GLU A 103 19.51 1.13 6.13
N ASN A 104 19.04 2.18 6.80
CA ASN A 104 19.87 3.09 7.59
C ASN A 104 20.11 2.64 9.04
N GLY A 105 19.77 1.39 9.38
CA GLY A 105 20.06 0.79 10.68
C GLY A 105 19.07 1.14 11.81
N GLY A 106 17.96 1.82 11.50
CA GLY A 106 16.88 2.07 12.45
C GLY A 106 15.93 0.87 12.57
N ASP A 107 15.17 0.81 13.67
CA ASP A 107 14.10 -0.18 13.83
C ASP A 107 12.80 0.35 13.20
N PRO A 108 12.34 -0.19 12.06
CA PRO A 108 11.14 0.30 11.38
C PRO A 108 9.86 0.08 12.20
N ARG A 109 9.85 -0.84 13.17
CA ARG A 109 8.68 -1.09 14.03
C ARG A 109 8.35 0.08 14.96
N LEU A 110 9.28 1.02 15.12
CA LEU A 110 9.08 2.23 15.89
C LEU A 110 8.42 3.35 15.07
N LEU A 111 8.28 3.19 13.75
CA LEU A 111 7.55 4.13 12.92
C LEU A 111 6.05 4.05 13.21
N LYS A 112 5.39 5.21 13.20
CA LYS A 112 3.93 5.28 13.22
C LYS A 112 3.45 5.57 11.81
N ILE A 113 3.11 4.51 11.08
CA ILE A 113 2.72 4.59 9.68
C ILE A 113 1.22 4.84 9.57
N LYS A 114 0.84 5.94 8.93
CA LYS A 114 -0.58 6.25 8.64
C LYS A 114 -0.79 6.55 7.16
N GLY A 115 -1.97 6.24 6.66
CA GLY A 115 -2.32 6.53 5.27
C GLY A 115 -3.81 6.59 5.03
N GLN A 116 -4.23 7.40 4.07
CA GLN A 116 -5.63 7.49 3.65
C GLN A 116 -5.75 7.28 2.15
N GLU A 117 -6.73 6.49 1.73
CA GLU A 117 -7.00 6.20 0.33
C GLU A 117 -8.51 6.18 0.05
N LYS A 118 -8.93 6.80 -1.04
CA LYS A 118 -10.36 6.93 -1.39
C LYS A 118 -10.92 5.63 -1.94
N ASN A 119 -10.15 4.90 -2.72
CA ASN A 119 -10.57 3.68 -3.40
C ASN A 119 -10.43 2.45 -2.47
N LEU A 120 -11.56 1.76 -2.25
CA LEU A 120 -11.63 0.56 -1.39
C LEU A 120 -10.65 -0.55 -1.79
N THR A 121 -10.51 -0.82 -3.10
CA THR A 121 -9.62 -1.91 -3.55
C THR A 121 -8.17 -1.52 -3.34
N THR A 122 -7.82 -0.28 -3.63
CA THR A 122 -6.46 0.24 -3.49
C THR A 122 -6.03 0.32 -2.02
N GLU A 123 -6.93 0.74 -1.12
CA GLU A 123 -6.72 0.73 0.33
C GLU A 123 -6.46 -0.68 0.86
N ALA A 124 -7.28 -1.67 0.45
CA ALA A 124 -7.07 -3.06 0.84
C ALA A 124 -5.71 -3.61 0.35
N ILE A 125 -5.26 -3.20 -0.84
CA ILE A 125 -3.93 -3.54 -1.35
C ILE A 125 -2.84 -2.92 -0.48
N ALA A 126 -2.96 -1.65 -0.07
CA ALA A 126 -1.99 -1.00 0.80
C ALA A 126 -1.83 -1.72 2.14
N ARG A 127 -2.95 -2.09 2.78
CA ARG A 127 -2.93 -2.84 4.05
C ARG A 127 -2.24 -4.19 3.90
N MET A 128 -2.57 -4.94 2.86
CA MET A 128 -1.94 -6.22 2.60
C MET A 128 -0.44 -6.05 2.28
N ASN A 129 -0.09 -4.98 1.55
CA ASN A 129 1.30 -4.70 1.19
C ASN A 129 2.16 -4.43 2.43
N LEU A 130 1.69 -3.58 3.35
CA LEU A 130 2.40 -3.30 4.61
C LEU A 130 2.51 -4.55 5.49
N PHE A 131 1.41 -5.31 5.61
CA PHE A 131 1.38 -6.55 6.39
C PHE A 131 2.37 -7.60 5.87
N LEU A 132 2.40 -7.85 4.56
CA LEU A 132 3.32 -8.82 3.95
C LEU A 132 4.79 -8.42 4.05
N HIS A 133 5.09 -7.14 4.31
CA HIS A 133 6.44 -6.64 4.57
C HIS A 133 6.75 -6.51 6.08
N GLY A 134 5.95 -7.16 6.93
CA GLY A 134 6.22 -7.31 8.36
C GLY A 134 5.99 -6.05 9.19
N GLN A 135 5.18 -5.10 8.69
CA GLN A 135 4.67 -4.04 9.55
C GLN A 135 3.42 -4.50 10.30
N GLU A 136 3.45 -4.35 11.62
CA GLU A 136 2.35 -4.74 12.49
C GLU A 136 1.54 -3.53 12.98
N ASP A 137 2.20 -2.39 13.20
CA ASP A 137 1.57 -1.17 13.71
C ASP A 137 1.44 -0.12 12.60
N PHE A 138 0.33 -0.16 11.87
CA PHE A 138 -0.02 0.81 10.84
C PHE A 138 -1.52 1.10 10.83
N ASP A 139 -1.89 2.31 10.41
CA ASP A 139 -3.28 2.72 10.26
C ASP A 139 -3.54 3.22 8.83
N ILE A 140 -4.14 2.36 8.00
CA ILE A 140 -4.59 2.73 6.65
C ILE A 140 -6.10 2.72 6.64
N VAL A 141 -6.68 3.87 6.25
CA VAL A 141 -8.12 4.09 6.29
C VAL A 141 -8.68 4.49 4.94
N ARG A 142 -9.90 4.04 4.67
CA ARG A 142 -10.64 4.45 3.48
C ARG A 142 -11.33 5.80 3.71
N GLY A 143 -11.14 6.74 2.79
CA GLY A 143 -11.89 7.99 2.77
C GLY A 143 -11.35 9.01 1.78
N ASP A 144 -12.16 10.01 1.45
CA ASP A 144 -11.67 11.18 0.70
C ASP A 144 -10.95 12.14 1.66
N THR A 145 -9.63 12.26 1.53
CA THR A 145 -8.82 13.01 2.51
C THR A 145 -9.16 14.49 2.59
N LEU A 146 -9.70 15.09 1.52
CA LEU A 146 -10.07 16.50 1.51
C LEU A 146 -11.48 16.72 2.07
N ARG A 147 -12.44 15.85 1.73
CA ARG A 147 -13.85 15.97 2.17
C ARG A 147 -14.10 15.35 3.54
N GLU A 148 -13.34 14.32 3.89
CA GLU A 148 -13.51 13.51 5.09
C GLU A 148 -12.14 13.04 5.63
N PRO A 149 -11.31 13.97 6.15
CA PRO A 149 -10.02 13.61 6.76
C PRO A 149 -10.25 12.69 7.97
N LYS A 150 -9.57 11.54 8.01
CA LYS A 150 -9.78 10.52 9.04
C LYS A 150 -8.85 10.64 10.24
N PHE A 151 -7.66 11.23 10.06
CA PHE A 151 -6.69 11.40 11.13
C PHE A 151 -6.88 12.75 11.83
N LEU A 152 -7.69 12.72 12.89
CA LEU A 152 -8.04 13.89 13.70
C LEU A 152 -7.61 13.71 15.15
N LYS A 153 -7.12 14.78 15.77
CA LYS A 153 -6.82 14.87 17.20
C LYS A 153 -7.50 16.10 17.78
N SER A 154 -8.46 15.88 18.69
CA SER A 154 -9.27 16.96 19.30
C SER A 154 -9.95 17.85 18.24
N ASP A 155 -10.61 17.23 17.26
CA ASP A 155 -11.30 17.87 16.13
C ASP A 155 -10.43 18.74 15.22
N ARG A 156 -9.11 18.54 15.25
CA ARG A 156 -8.14 19.15 14.33
C ARG A 156 -7.38 18.08 13.57
N LEU A 157 -6.87 18.43 12.39
CA LEU A 157 -5.97 17.54 11.64
C LEU A 157 -4.81 17.12 12.53
N GLU A 158 -4.57 15.81 12.61
CA GLU A 158 -3.39 15.26 13.27
C GLU A 158 -2.12 15.76 12.53
N THR A 159 -1.09 16.09 13.29
CA THR A 159 0.22 16.50 12.76
C THR A 159 1.18 15.32 12.77
N PHE A 160 2.04 15.26 11.76
CA PHE A 160 3.01 14.19 11.57
C PHE A 160 4.40 14.78 11.44
N ASP A 161 5.43 14.02 11.82
CA ASP A 161 6.83 14.40 11.66
C ASP A 161 7.20 14.43 10.17
N CYS A 162 6.65 13.49 9.41
CA CYS A 162 6.89 13.29 7.99
C CYS A 162 5.56 13.16 7.23
N VAL A 163 5.43 13.88 6.11
CA VAL A 163 4.33 13.68 5.15
C VAL A 163 4.91 13.46 3.77
N VAL A 164 4.52 12.35 3.13
CA VAL A 164 4.96 11.99 1.78
C VAL A 164 3.77 11.51 0.98
N ALA A 165 3.59 12.04 -0.24
CA ALA A 165 2.41 11.72 -1.06
C ALA A 165 2.70 11.89 -2.54
N ASN A 166 1.97 11.14 -3.37
CA ASN A 166 1.78 11.46 -4.79
C ASN A 166 0.28 11.56 -5.07
N PRO A 167 -0.35 12.72 -4.80
CA PRO A 167 -1.78 12.88 -5.03
C PRO A 167 -2.11 12.81 -6.53
N PRO A 168 -3.33 12.39 -6.90
CA PRO A 168 -3.73 12.28 -8.30
C PRO A 168 -3.69 13.63 -9.01
N PHE A 169 -3.10 13.67 -10.21
CA PHE A 169 -3.10 14.86 -11.06
C PHE A 169 -4.48 15.07 -11.71
N SER A 170 -5.11 16.21 -11.44
CA SER A 170 -6.35 16.68 -12.11
C SER A 170 -7.64 15.89 -11.81
N LEU A 171 -8.00 15.76 -10.53
CA LEU A 171 -9.37 15.40 -10.17
C LEU A 171 -10.33 16.55 -10.58
N LYS A 172 -11.26 16.29 -11.51
CA LYS A 172 -12.44 17.15 -11.69
C LYS A 172 -13.48 16.80 -10.62
N GLU A 173 -14.19 17.82 -10.13
CA GLU A 173 -15.13 17.77 -9.00
C GLU A 173 -16.15 16.63 -9.03
#